data_AF-A0A5N9E264-F1
#
_entry.id   AF-A0A5N9E264-F1
#
_cell.length_a   1.000
_cell.length_b   1.000
_cell.length_c   1.000
_cell.angle_alpha   90.00
_cell.angle_beta   90.00
_cell.angle_gamma   90.00
#
_symmetry.space_group_name_H-M   'P 1'
#
loop_
_entity.id
_entity.type
_entity.pdbx_description
1 polymer ?
#
loop_
_entity_poly.entity_id
_entity_poly.type
_entity_poly.pdbx_seq_one_letter_code
_entity_poly.pdbx_strand_id
1 'polypeptide(L)' 'MTQKTTDFRLPKYASPYKYHIELKPNLEQKTFEGNVQIEINILEKTNEISLNVAELEI' A
#
# COMPACT_ATOMS: atom_id res chain seq x y z
N MET A 1 5.52 -15.66 -29.09
CA MET A 1 4.84 -14.54 -28.42
C MET A 1 4.13 -15.08 -27.19
N THR A 2 4.82 -15.23 -26.06
CA THR A 2 4.20 -15.60 -24.77
C THR A 2 3.85 -14.32 -24.04
N GLN A 3 2.58 -13.91 -24.08
CA GLN A 3 2.10 -12.78 -23.29
C GLN A 3 2.24 -13.15 -21.81
N LYS A 4 3.21 -12.53 -21.13
CA LYS A 4 3.33 -12.53 -19.67
C LYS A 4 2.10 -11.77 -19.16
N THR A 5 1.08 -12.48 -18.73
CA THR A 5 -0.01 -11.89 -17.94
C THR A 5 0.63 -11.34 -16.68
N THR A 6 0.87 -10.03 -16.63
CA THR A 6 1.29 -9.34 -15.42
C THR A 6 0.18 -9.57 -14.40
N ASP A 7 0.45 -10.41 -13.43
CA ASP A 7 -0.48 -10.70 -12.35
C ASP A 7 -0.76 -9.38 -11.63
N PHE A 8 -1.96 -8.83 -11.79
CA PHE A 8 -2.37 -7.55 -11.19
C PHE A 8 -2.60 -7.70 -9.67
N ARG A 9 -2.43 -8.90 -9.13
CA ARG A 9 -2.63 -9.21 -7.72
C ARG A 9 -1.34 -8.92 -6.95
N LEU A 10 -1.51 -8.36 -5.75
CA LEU A 10 -0.40 -8.23 -4.83
C LEU A 10 0.19 -9.62 -4.50
N PRO A 11 1.52 -9.72 -4.36
CA PRO A 11 2.16 -10.94 -3.90
C PRO A 11 1.64 -11.39 -2.52
N LYS A 12 1.70 -12.70 -2.27
CA LYS A 12 1.19 -13.31 -1.03
C LYS A 12 2.26 -13.47 0.07
N TYR A 13 3.50 -13.06 -0.19
CA TYR A 13 4.61 -13.22 0.76
C TYR A 13 4.49 -12.32 2.00
N ALA A 14 3.61 -11.31 1.99
CA ALA A 14 3.33 -10.45 3.13
C ALA A 14 1.83 -10.21 3.26
N SER A 15 1.32 -10.27 4.48
CA SER A 15 -0.10 -9.99 4.78
C SER A 15 -0.21 -8.95 5.89
N PRO A 16 -0.94 -7.85 5.69
CA PRO A 16 -1.22 -6.90 6.76
C PRO A 16 -2.17 -7.54 7.79
N TYR A 17 -2.03 -7.14 9.05
CA TYR A 17 -2.98 -7.52 10.10
C TYR A 17 -3.53 -6.32 10.87
N LYS A 18 -2.89 -5.14 10.79
CA LYS A 18 -3.41 -3.91 11.39
C LYS A 18 -2.96 -2.66 10.64
N TYR A 19 -3.86 -1.70 10.55
CA TYR A 19 -3.60 -0.37 10.01
C TYR A 19 -3.89 0.67 11.11
N HIS A 20 -2.97 1.61 11.28
CA HIS A 20 -3.23 2.86 12.00
C HIS A 20 -3.20 3.98 10.97
N ILE A 21 -4.32 4.68 10.83
CA ILE A 21 -4.53 5.67 9.78
C ILE A 21 -4.90 6.98 10.45
N GLU A 22 -4.11 8.01 10.19
CA GLU A 22 -4.40 9.38 10.56
C GLU A 22 -4.59 10.21 9.29
N LEU A 23 -5.68 10.98 9.25
CA LEU A 23 -5.98 11.88 8.14
C LEU A 23 -6.24 13.28 8.70
N LYS A 24 -5.63 14.28 8.07
CA LYS A 24 -5.77 15.69 8.37
C LYS A 24 -6.29 16.41 7.12
N PRO A 25 -7.62 16.49 6.92
CA PRO A 25 -8.20 17.18 5.79
C PRO A 25 -8.10 18.70 5.95
N ASN A 26 -7.81 19.39 4.85
CA ASN A 26 -7.93 20.83 4.70
C ASN A 26 -9.13 21.14 3.79
N LEU A 27 -10.25 21.53 4.39
CA LEU A 27 -11.50 21.75 3.67
C LEU A 27 -11.49 23.01 2.80
N GLU A 28 -10.70 24.02 3.15
CA GLU A 28 -10.58 25.26 2.37
C GLU A 28 -9.80 25.02 1.08
N GLN A 29 -8.66 24.33 1.19
CA GLN A 29 -7.78 24.02 0.05
C GLN A 29 -8.19 22.76 -0.71
N LYS A 30 -9.15 21.98 -0.18
CA LYS A 30 -9.59 20.69 -0.73
C LYS A 30 -8.45 19.68 -0.88
N THR A 31 -7.52 19.70 0.07
CA THR A 31 -6.40 18.78 0.17
C THR A 31 -6.50 17.96 1.44
N PHE A 32 -5.68 16.92 1.56
CA PHE A 32 -5.49 16.21 2.81
C PHE A 32 -4.04 15.80 2.96
N GLU A 33 -3.59 15.73 4.20
CA GLU A 33 -2.36 15.07 4.60
C GLU A 33 -2.74 13.85 5.43
N GLY A 34 -1.86 12.85 5.49
CA GLY A 34 -2.13 11.68 6.31
C GLY A 34 -0.88 10.87 6.59
N ASN A 35 -0.95 10.09 7.64
CA ASN A 35 0.08 9.12 8.01
C ASN A 35 -0.55 7.75 8.11
N VAL A 36 0.12 6.74 7.56
CA VAL A 36 -0.33 5.35 7.65
C VAL A 36 0.80 4.50 8.21
N GLN A 37 0.53 3.82 9.31
CA GLN A 37 1.38 2.76 9.84
C GLN A 37 0.71 1.42 9.59
N ILE A 38 1.40 0.53 8.88
CA ILE A 38 0.91 -0.80 8.51
C ILE A 38 1.71 -1.85 9.28
N GLU A 39 1.05 -2.63 10.11
CA GLU A 39 1.65 -3.80 10.74
C GLU A 39 1.43 -5.02 9.83
N ILE A 40 2.53 -5.67 9.43
CA ILE A 40 2.53 -6.75 8.43
C ILE A 40 3.20 -8.02 8.98
N ASN A 41 2.66 -9.17 8.60
CA ASN A 41 3.29 -10.47 8.77
C ASN A 41 4.04 -10.84 7.49
N ILE A 42 5.33 -11.17 7.60
CA ILE A 42 6.12 -11.73 6.50
C ILE A 42 5.92 -13.25 6.51
N LEU A 43 5.22 -13.75 5.49
CA LEU A 43 4.87 -15.17 5.34
C LEU A 43 5.95 -15.94 4.59
N GLU A 44 6.68 -15.27 3.70
CA GLU A 44 7.80 -15.84 2.94
C GLU A 44 8.96 -14.84 2.90
N LYS A 45 10.20 -15.33 2.87
CA LYS A 45 11.40 -14.47 2.85
C LYS A 45 11.37 -13.57 1.63
N THR A 46 11.40 -12.26 1.86
CA THR A 46 11.41 -11.23 0.82
C THR A 46 12.33 -10.08 1.20
N ASN A 47 12.78 -9.32 0.22
CA ASN A 47 13.50 -8.05 0.40
C ASN A 47 12.68 -6.85 -0.10
N GLU A 48 11.45 -7.09 -0.57
CA GLU A 48 10.55 -6.08 -1.12
C GLU A 48 9.14 -6.21 -0.54
N ILE A 49 8.48 -5.07 -0.34
CA ILE A 49 7.07 -5.00 0.05
C ILE A 49 6.34 -4.25 -1.06
N SER A 50 5.35 -4.90 -1.66
CA SER A 50 4.50 -4.32 -2.70
C SER A 50 3.16 -3.89 -2.11
N LEU A 51 2.71 -2.69 -2.44
CA LEU A 51 1.42 -2.12 -2.02
C LEU A 51 0.81 -1.26 -3.12
N ASN A 52 -0.50 -1.05 -3.06
CA ASN A 52 -1.21 -0.20 -4.01
C ASN A 52 -1.07 1.27 -3.61
N VAL A 53 -0.85 2.12 -4.60
CA VAL A 53 -0.90 3.57 -4.47
C VAL A 53 -1.51 4.15 -5.75
N ALA A 54 -2.42 5.10 -5.62
CA ALA A 54 -3.04 5.79 -6.75
C ALA A 54 -3.27 7.25 -6.37
N GLU A 55 -2.74 8.17 -7.16
CA GLU A 55 -2.96 9.61 -7.01
C GLU A 55 -2.53 10.18 -5.63
N LEU A 56 -1.51 9.59 -5.00
CA LEU A 56 -0.91 10.07 -3.76
C LEU A 56 0.55 10.47 -3.99
N GLU A 57 0.94 11.60 -3.39
CA GLU A 57 2.34 11.97 -3.18
C GLU A 57 2.83 11.30 -1.88
N ILE A 58 3.99 10.63 -1.94
CA ILE A 58 4.55 9.82 -0.83
C ILE A 58 5.89 10.42 -0.39
#